data_AF-A0A812XII7-F1
#
_entry.id   AF-A0A812XII7-F1
#
_cell.length_a   1.000
_cell.length_b   1.000
_cell.length_c   1.000
_cell.angle_alpha   90.00
_cell.angle_beta   90.00
_cell.angle_gamma   90.00
#
_symmetry.space_group_name_H-M   'P 1'
#
loop_
_entity.id
_entity.type
_entity.pdbx_description
1 polymer ?
#
loop_
_entity_poly.entity_id
_entity_poly.type
_entity_poly.pdbx_seq_one_letter_code
_entity_poly.pdbx_strand_id
1 'polypeptide(L)'
;MEDFHGSLIEEMEEWLSSDDFDSAWRECYERACRGSTGRSDRNISESVLYQTAAAVHNHMPHGPLERMLPVPDAEFIQTALASIGLEDPRRAGLKDLEHFEAALVVVFTHLAHCASLLEKQMPGMADCILTGKIDPRA
;
A
#
# COMPACT_ATOMS: atom_id res chain seq x y z
N MET A 1 31.03 -0.30 -8.35
CA MET A 1 30.31 0.04 -7.12
C MET A 1 28.92 -0.45 -7.41
N GLU A 2 28.64 -1.70 -7.04
CA GLU A 2 27.30 -2.27 -7.19
C GLU A 2 26.44 -1.57 -6.15
N ASP A 3 25.54 -0.70 -6.62
CA ASP A 3 24.55 -0.08 -5.76
C ASP A 3 23.68 -1.19 -5.18
N PHE A 4 23.80 -1.41 -3.87
CA PHE A 4 22.96 -2.28 -3.06
C PHE A 4 21.57 -1.63 -2.93
N HIS A 5 20.84 -1.50 -4.03
CA HIS A 5 19.39 -1.37 -3.93
C HIS A 5 18.84 -2.78 -3.70
N GLY A 6 18.34 -3.01 -2.48
CA GLY A 6 17.51 -4.18 -2.21
C GLY A 6 16.37 -4.23 -3.21
N SER A 7 15.81 -5.42 -3.45
CA SER A 7 14.63 -5.51 -4.32
C SER A 7 13.50 -4.61 -3.77
N LEU A 8 12.61 -4.08 -4.63
CA LEU A 8 11.45 -3.28 -4.17
C LEU A 8 10.64 -3.96 -3.04
N ILE A 9 10.66 -5.29 -2.99
CA ILE A 9 10.03 -6.07 -1.93
C ILE A 9 10.78 -5.90 -0.61
N GLU A 10 12.11 -5.97 -0.62
CA GLU A 10 12.94 -5.78 0.58
C GLU A 10 12.84 -4.33 1.09
N GLU A 11 12.88 -3.33 0.20
CA GLU A 11 12.67 -1.92 0.59
C GLU A 11 11.28 -1.70 1.21
N MET A 12 10.24 -2.36 0.66
CA MET A 12 8.89 -2.31 1.22
C MET A 12 8.80 -3.01 2.58
N GLU A 13 9.39 -4.20 2.74
CA GLU A 13 9.40 -4.94 4.00
C GLU A 13 10.13 -4.18 5.11
N GLU A 14 11.25 -3.52 4.78
CA GLU A 14 11.98 -2.65 5.72
C GLU A 14 11.10 -1.49 6.17
N TRP A 15 10.44 -0.79 5.24
CA TRP A 15 9.55 0.31 5.58
C TRP A 15 8.33 -0.15 6.39
N LEU A 16 7.66 -1.23 5.98
CA LEU A 16 6.50 -1.77 6.71
C LEU A 16 6.84 -2.25 8.13
N SER A 17 8.11 -2.56 8.40
CA SER A 17 8.60 -2.96 9.72
C SER A 17 9.11 -1.78 10.56
N SER A 18 9.05 -0.55 10.03
CA SER A 18 9.62 0.65 10.66
C SER A 18 8.63 1.40 11.56
N ASP A 19 9.17 2.16 12.52
CA ASP A 19 8.40 3.08 13.35
C ASP A 19 7.75 4.21 12.51
N ASP A 20 8.33 4.54 11.36
CA ASP A 20 7.80 5.53 10.43
C ASP A 20 6.47 5.07 9.82
N PHE A 21 6.39 3.79 9.42
CA PHE A 21 5.14 3.20 8.97
C PHE A 21 4.10 3.15 10.10
N ASP A 22 4.48 2.67 11.30
CA ASP A 22 3.57 2.60 12.45
C ASP A 22 2.97 3.98 12.77
N SER A 23 3.82 5.00 12.79
CA SER A 23 3.40 6.38 13.02
C SER A 23 2.49 6.90 11.90
N ALA A 24 2.85 6.65 10.64
CA ALA A 24 2.12 7.14 9.48
C ALA A 24 0.71 6.55 9.39
N TRP A 25 0.56 5.23 9.55
CA TRP A 25 -0.75 4.60 9.40
C TRP A 25 -1.70 4.98 10.53
N ARG A 26 -1.20 5.10 11.78
CA ARG A 26 -2.01 5.55 12.92
C ARG A 26 -2.52 6.97 12.72
N GLU A 27 -1.66 7.88 12.28
CA GLU A 27 -2.04 9.27 11.99
C GLU A 27 -3.08 9.33 10.86
N CYS A 28 -2.85 8.60 9.77
CA CYS A 28 -3.76 8.55 8.63
C CYS A 28 -5.11 7.94 9.00
N TYR A 29 -5.10 6.88 9.82
CA TYR A 29 -6.31 6.25 10.36
C TYR A 29 -7.13 7.21 11.21
N GLU A 30 -6.50 7.95 12.12
CA GLU A 30 -7.21 8.94 12.93
C GLU A 30 -7.86 10.02 12.07
N ARG A 31 -7.16 10.50 11.04
CA ARG A 31 -7.69 11.49 10.10
C ARG A 31 -8.87 10.94 9.31
N ALA A 32 -8.76 9.72 8.77
CA ALA A 32 -9.84 9.05 8.05
C ALA A 32 -11.08 8.87 8.94
N CYS A 33 -10.87 8.44 10.20
CA CYS A 33 -11.94 8.28 11.18
C CYS A 33 -12.70 9.58 11.48
N ARG A 34 -12.03 10.75 11.50
CA ARG A 34 -12.67 12.06 11.70
C ARG A 34 -13.56 12.49 10.53
N GLY A 35 -13.21 12.07 9.31
CA GLY A 35 -13.96 12.37 8.09
C GLY A 35 -15.09 11.38 7.79
N SER A 36 -15.03 10.17 8.34
CA SER A 36 -16.01 9.12 8.11
C SER A 36 -17.12 9.13 9.16
N THR A 37 -18.39 9.19 8.72
CA THR A 37 -19.59 8.99 9.57
C THR A 37 -19.81 7.54 10.01
N GLY A 38 -18.81 6.66 9.82
CA GLY A 38 -19.00 5.20 9.73
C GLY A 38 -18.37 4.36 10.84
N ARG A 39 -17.97 4.95 11.98
CA ARG A 39 -17.52 4.15 13.12
C ARG A 39 -18.75 3.55 13.82
N SER A 40 -19.16 2.36 13.38
CA SER A 40 -20.01 1.48 14.18
C SER A 40 -19.15 0.95 15.32
N ASP A 41 -19.62 0.99 16.57
CA ASP A 41 -18.89 0.63 17.79
C ASP A 41 -18.25 -0.77 17.80
N ARG A 42 -18.48 -1.59 16.76
CA ARG A 42 -18.01 -2.98 16.67
C ARG A 42 -16.94 -3.25 15.64
N ASN A 43 -16.90 -2.51 14.52
CA ASN A 43 -15.98 -2.79 13.41
C ASN A 43 -15.55 -1.50 12.69
N ILE A 44 -14.33 -1.51 12.14
CA ILE A 44 -13.80 -0.43 11.30
C ILE A 44 -14.33 -0.61 9.88
N SER A 45 -14.95 0.45 9.34
CA SER A 45 -15.51 0.43 7.99
C SER A 45 -14.42 0.32 6.93
N GLU A 46 -14.70 -0.41 5.86
CA GLU A 46 -13.80 -0.56 4.72
C GLU A 46 -13.42 0.78 4.04
N SER A 47 -14.33 1.77 4.04
CA SER A 47 -14.02 3.11 3.52
C SER A 47 -12.90 3.81 4.30
N VAL A 48 -12.75 3.53 5.60
CA VAL A 48 -11.63 4.02 6.41
C VAL A 48 -10.34 3.33 5.97
N LEU A 49 -10.37 2.03 5.67
CA LEU A 49 -9.20 1.33 5.13
C LEU A 49 -8.74 1.96 3.81
N TYR A 50 -9.65 2.22 2.88
CA TYR A 50 -9.30 2.82 1.59
C TYR A 50 -8.70 4.22 1.75
N GLN A 51 -9.34 5.06 2.56
CA GLN A 51 -8.84 6.41 2.83
C GLN A 51 -7.48 6.37 3.50
N THR A 52 -7.28 5.47 4.47
CA THR A 52 -6.00 5.32 5.14
C THR A 52 -4.93 4.79 4.20
N ALA A 53 -5.19 3.76 3.40
CA ALA A 53 -4.21 3.21 2.46
C ALA A 53 -3.77 4.28 1.44
N ALA A 54 -4.71 5.06 0.91
CA ALA A 54 -4.40 6.16 0.00
C ALA A 54 -3.61 7.29 0.69
N ALA A 55 -3.90 7.58 1.96
CA ALA A 55 -3.17 8.59 2.72
C ALA A 55 -1.75 8.13 3.08
N VAL A 56 -1.60 6.89 3.56
CA VAL A 56 -0.33 6.26 3.95
C VAL A 56 0.64 6.16 2.78
N HIS A 57 0.15 5.98 1.56
CA HIS A 57 0.99 6.03 0.35
C HIS A 57 1.84 7.30 0.26
N ASN A 58 1.31 8.46 0.70
CA ASN A 58 2.05 9.73 0.69
C ASN A 58 3.16 9.82 1.76
N HIS A 59 3.30 8.80 2.62
CA HIS A 59 4.33 8.70 3.65
C HIS A 59 5.43 7.71 3.26
N MET A 60 5.37 7.11 2.06
CA MET A 60 6.45 6.24 1.58
C MET A 60 7.77 7.01 1.50
N PRO A 61 8.91 6.32 1.71
CA PRO A 61 10.22 6.96 1.56
C PRO A 61 10.42 7.41 0.12
N HIS A 62 11.03 8.59 -0.03
CA HIS A 62 11.39 9.12 -1.35
C HIS A 62 12.32 8.15 -2.07
N GLY A 63 11.99 7.78 -3.30
CA GLY A 63 12.81 6.84 -4.06
C GLY A 63 12.00 5.90 -4.94
N PRO A 64 12.51 4.66 -5.15
CA PRO A 64 11.87 3.66 -6.00
C PRO A 64 10.44 3.33 -5.57
N LEU A 65 10.18 3.18 -4.26
CA LEU A 65 8.82 2.90 -3.75
C LEU A 65 7.82 3.99 -4.14
N GLU A 66 8.10 5.25 -3.85
CA GLU A 66 7.25 6.39 -4.19
C GLU A 66 6.99 6.50 -5.71
N ARG A 67 7.99 6.20 -6.54
CA ARG A 67 7.90 6.34 -8.01
C ARG A 67 7.22 5.17 -8.69
N MET A 68 7.47 3.95 -8.23
CA MET A 68 6.98 2.73 -8.87
C MET A 68 5.59 2.33 -8.38
N LEU A 69 5.28 2.60 -7.13
CA LEU A 69 4.03 2.13 -6.52
C LEU A 69 2.94 3.16 -6.72
N PRO A 70 1.85 2.83 -7.44
CA PRO A 70 0.69 3.71 -7.52
C PRO A 70 -0.06 3.73 -6.19
N VAL A 71 -0.85 4.78 -5.99
CA VAL A 71 -1.84 4.84 -4.91
C VAL A 71 -2.80 3.64 -5.08
N PRO A 72 -2.98 2.79 -4.07
CA PRO A 72 -3.89 1.65 -4.17
C PRO A 72 -5.35 2.13 -4.29
N ASP A 73 -6.06 1.64 -5.29
CA ASP A 73 -7.50 1.87 -5.41
C ASP A 73 -8.33 0.81 -4.66
N ALA A 74 -9.64 1.02 -4.59
CA ALA A 74 -10.54 0.13 -3.87
C ALA A 74 -10.58 -1.29 -4.45
N GLU A 75 -10.48 -1.44 -5.77
CA GLU A 75 -10.52 -2.76 -6.42
C GLU A 75 -9.26 -3.57 -6.12
N PHE A 76 -8.10 -2.92 -6.15
CA PHE A 76 -6.83 -3.50 -5.77
C PHE A 76 -6.85 -3.94 -4.30
N ILE A 77 -7.28 -3.05 -3.38
CA ILE A 77 -7.33 -3.36 -1.95
C ILE A 77 -8.23 -4.58 -1.70
N GLN A 78 -9.41 -4.63 -2.30
CA GLN A 78 -10.31 -5.78 -2.16
C GLN A 78 -9.66 -7.08 -2.64
N THR A 79 -8.97 -7.03 -3.78
CA THR A 79 -8.33 -8.20 -4.38
C THR A 79 -7.16 -8.70 -3.51
N ALA A 80 -6.35 -7.78 -2.99
CA ALA A 80 -5.24 -8.08 -2.09
C ALA A 80 -5.70 -8.70 -0.77
N LEU A 81 -6.86 -8.29 -0.23
CA LEU A 81 -7.41 -8.88 1.00
C LEU A 81 -8.06 -10.25 0.75
N ALA A 82 -8.65 -10.44 -0.43
CA ALA A 82 -9.23 -11.73 -0.81
C ALA A 82 -8.18 -12.84 -0.92
N SER A 83 -6.95 -12.53 -1.33
CA SER A 83 -5.89 -13.53 -1.48
C SER A 83 -5.39 -14.13 -0.16
N ILE A 84 -5.65 -13.47 0.98
CA ILE A 84 -5.24 -13.94 2.31
C ILE A 84 -6.39 -14.53 3.13
N GLY A 85 -7.57 -14.71 2.52
CA GLY A 85 -8.69 -15.39 3.15
C GLY A 85 -9.32 -14.62 4.33
N LEU A 86 -9.10 -13.31 4.42
CA LEU A 86 -9.85 -12.48 5.36
C LEU A 86 -11.35 -12.53 5.01
N GLU A 87 -12.22 -12.64 6.01
CA GLU A 87 -13.67 -12.49 5.84
C GLU A 87 -13.94 -11.18 5.08
N ASP A 88 -14.83 -11.23 4.08
CA ASP A 88 -15.16 -10.09 3.23
C ASP A 88 -15.38 -8.82 4.09
N PRO A 89 -14.45 -7.83 4.03
CA PRO A 89 -14.51 -6.64 4.86
C PRO A 89 -15.79 -5.84 4.65
N ARG A 90 -16.46 -6.01 3.49
CA ARG A 90 -17.78 -5.40 3.22
C ARG A 90 -18.88 -5.93 4.12
N ARG A 91 -18.78 -7.19 4.54
CA ARG A 91 -19.85 -7.87 5.29
C ARG A 91 -19.63 -7.80 6.80
N ALA A 92 -18.37 -7.88 7.24
CA ALA A 92 -18.03 -7.91 8.66
C ALA A 92 -17.27 -6.65 9.14
N GLY A 93 -16.64 -5.87 8.27
CA GLY A 93 -15.67 -4.84 8.67
C GLY A 93 -14.40 -5.42 9.28
N LEU A 94 -13.42 -4.56 9.57
CA LEU A 94 -12.20 -4.96 10.27
C LEU A 94 -12.43 -4.93 11.79
N LYS A 95 -12.03 -5.99 12.48
CA LYS A 95 -12.41 -6.25 13.89
C LYS A 95 -11.73 -5.31 14.87
N ASP A 96 -10.45 -5.04 14.64
CA ASP A 96 -9.62 -4.22 15.53
C ASP A 96 -8.48 -3.57 14.73
N LEU A 97 -7.62 -2.83 15.45
CA LEU A 97 -6.48 -2.13 14.89
C LEU A 97 -5.38 -3.07 14.37
N GLU A 98 -5.25 -4.26 14.94
CA GLU A 98 -4.24 -5.25 14.51
C GLU A 98 -4.64 -5.82 13.14
N HIS A 99 -5.91 -6.16 12.95
CA HIS A 99 -6.42 -6.57 11.64
C HIS A 99 -6.35 -5.44 10.61
N PHE A 100 -6.49 -4.19 11.07
CA PHE A 100 -6.39 -3.02 10.20
C PHE A 100 -4.97 -2.79 9.70
N GLU A 101 -3.99 -2.84 10.59
CA GLU A 101 -2.57 -2.77 10.27
C GLU A 101 -2.16 -3.92 9.35
N ALA A 102 -2.55 -5.15 9.67
CA ALA A 102 -2.29 -6.32 8.84
C ALA A 102 -2.88 -6.17 7.42
N ALA A 103 -4.09 -5.61 7.30
CA ALA A 103 -4.69 -5.32 6.00
C ALA A 103 -3.86 -4.32 5.18
N LEU A 104 -3.34 -3.26 5.81
CA LEU A 104 -2.46 -2.29 5.14
C LEU A 104 -1.15 -2.95 4.70
N VAL A 105 -0.51 -3.71 5.58
CA VAL A 105 0.73 -4.46 5.28
C VAL A 105 0.51 -5.33 4.03
N VAL A 106 -0.58 -6.10 3.99
CA VAL A 106 -0.89 -6.98 2.87
C VAL A 106 -1.09 -6.23 1.55
N VAL A 107 -1.76 -5.08 1.59
CA VAL A 107 -1.97 -4.23 0.42
C VAL A 107 -0.63 -3.73 -0.12
N PHE A 108 0.23 -3.18 0.74
CA PHE A 108 1.51 -2.62 0.31
C PHE A 108 2.52 -3.70 -0.10
N THR A 109 2.53 -4.86 0.56
CA THR A 109 3.30 -6.03 0.11
C THR A 109 2.85 -6.48 -1.28
N HIS A 110 1.54 -6.56 -1.54
CA HIS A 110 1.05 -6.91 -2.88
C HIS A 110 1.45 -5.88 -3.94
N LEU A 111 1.39 -4.58 -3.62
CA LEU A 111 1.87 -3.53 -4.52
C LEU A 111 3.36 -3.72 -4.88
N ALA A 112 4.21 -3.98 -3.87
CA ALA A 112 5.62 -4.25 -4.09
C ALA A 112 5.87 -5.50 -4.95
N HIS A 113 5.10 -6.58 -4.75
CA HIS A 113 5.17 -7.75 -5.62
C HIS A 113 4.76 -7.45 -7.06
N CYS A 114 3.69 -6.70 -7.27
CA CYS A 114 3.26 -6.29 -8.61
C CYS A 114 4.33 -5.43 -9.31
N ALA A 115 4.93 -4.48 -8.59
CA ALA A 115 5.99 -3.65 -9.14
C ALA A 115 7.28 -4.44 -9.42
N SER A 116 7.68 -5.36 -8.53
CA SER A 116 8.82 -6.25 -8.79
C SER A 116 8.57 -7.17 -9.98
N LEU A 117 7.33 -7.64 -10.19
CA LEU A 117 6.98 -8.41 -11.38
C LEU A 117 7.06 -7.54 -12.64
N LEU A 118 6.62 -6.28 -12.56
CA LEU A 118 6.74 -5.31 -13.66
C LEU A 118 8.21 -5.10 -14.05
N GLU A 119 9.11 -4.90 -13.08
CA GLU A 119 10.55 -4.76 -13.32
C GLU A 119 11.13 -5.98 -14.04
N LYS A 120 10.71 -7.19 -13.64
CA LYS A 120 11.20 -8.44 -14.22
C LYS A 120 10.66 -8.68 -15.63
N GLN A 121 9.39 -8.38 -15.88
CA GLN A 121 8.72 -8.71 -17.14
C GLN A 121 8.84 -7.60 -18.18
N MET A 122 8.90 -6.34 -17.76
CA MET A 122 8.94 -5.16 -18.62
C MET A 122 9.99 -4.15 -18.12
N PRO A 123 11.29 -4.52 -18.12
CA PRO A 123 12.35 -3.69 -17.54
C PRO A 123 12.47 -2.30 -18.19
N GLY A 124 12.21 -2.19 -19.50
CA GLY A 124 12.21 -0.90 -20.20
C GLY A 124 11.08 0.03 -19.73
N MET A 125 9.91 -0.52 -19.41
CA MET A 125 8.79 0.25 -18.88
C MET A 125 9.08 0.70 -17.44
N ALA A 126 9.64 -0.18 -16.62
CA ALA A 126 10.04 0.15 -15.25
C ALA A 126 11.10 1.27 -15.23
N ASP A 127 12.10 1.24 -16.11
CA ASP A 127 13.10 2.31 -16.24
C ASP A 127 12.46 3.64 -16.67
N CYS A 128 11.49 3.61 -17.60
CA CYS A 128 10.74 4.80 -18.00
C CYS A 128 9.97 5.42 -16.82
N ILE A 129 9.36 4.60 -15.96
CA ILE A 129 8.64 5.04 -14.76
C ILE A 129 9.61 5.64 -13.74
N LEU A 130 10.70 4.94 -13.40
CA LEU A 130 11.69 5.37 -12.41
C LEU A 130 12.41 6.67 -12.79
N THR A 131 12.66 6.87 -14.07
CA THR A 131 13.38 8.04 -14.61
C THR A 131 12.44 9.16 -15.07
N GLY A 132 11.13 8.93 -15.09
CA GLY A 132 10.14 9.88 -15.62
C GLY A 132 10.24 10.11 -17.13
N LYS A 133 10.96 9.25 -17.86
CA LYS A 133 11.11 9.28 -19.32
C LYS A 133 10.00 8.47 -19.97
N ILE A 134 8.77 8.95 -19.90
CA ILE A 134 7.72 8.42 -20.77
C ILE A 134 8.03 8.97 -22.18
N ASP A 135 8.62 8.15 -23.06
CA ASP A 135 8.69 8.45 -24.49
C ASP A 135 7.32 8.13 -25.10
N PRO A 136 6.53 9.12 -25.55
CA PRO A 136 5.22 8.87 -26.16
C PRO A 136 5.30 8.26 -27.57
N ARG A 137 6.46 7.76 -28.02
CA ARG A 137 6.69 7.30 -29.40
C ARG A 137 7.47 5.98 -29.56
N ALA A 138 7.45 5.09 -28.58
CA ALA A 138 7.90 3.70 -28.78
C ALA A 138 6.76 2.81 -29.32
#